data_AF-A0A2V7SF76-F1
#
_entry.id   AF-A0A2V7SF76-F1
#
_cell.length_a   1.000
_cell.length_b   1.000
_cell.length_c   1.000
_cell.angle_alpha   90.00
_cell.angle_beta   90.00
_cell.angle_gamma   90.00
#
_symmetry.space_group_name_H-M   'P 1'
#
loop_
_entity.id
_entity.type
_entity.pdbx_description
1 polymer ?
#
loop_
_entity_poly.entity_id
_entity_poly.type
_entity_poly.pdbx_seq_one_letter_code
_entity_poly.pdbx_strand_id
1 'polypeptide(L)'
;MGDPFEGLFDSGDVLERVGVDLTGQARRGDLEPVRCRDPEIARAVDILLRQSKNNPALIGRAGVGKTAIVEGLAQRVAAGNVPPALKDARVLALDHVALLAGTAFRGQYEERVRRLVKALAADPDLILFVDELHNLIGQGTAIGAAMDAANMLKPALVRGDIRVIGATTGEEYDKWVRGDPALERRFQPVVVDELDAVQTWEVLVARRPRLERHHAVALTDDALKAAIVLTDRFVPERARPDKAIDVVDEACAHAQATARVSPELDRLIRERRKVDAMIRRGLTTAPGVAEPAPDLAEVIDQVVADFREMLGGQPARRTGGQEADGPPDTDRPSARASERPLEERRTELDSLLRAELESQGLVVTGREVARVVSAAVGKGIEWAG
;
A
#
# COMPACT_ATOMS: atom_id res chain seq x y z
N MET A 1 2.92 18.03 41.39
CA MET A 1 3.41 18.40 40.04
C MET A 1 3.55 17.08 39.30
N GLY A 2 2.48 16.66 38.63
CA GLY A 2 2.47 15.40 37.87
C GLY A 2 3.26 15.57 36.57
N ASP A 3 3.92 14.51 36.13
CA ASP A 3 4.68 14.48 34.89
C ASP A 3 3.73 14.78 33.70
N PRO A 4 3.99 15.81 32.88
CA PRO A 4 3.15 16.13 31.73
C PRO A 4 3.12 15.04 30.65
N PHE A 5 3.86 13.94 30.83
CA PHE A 5 3.89 12.77 29.93
C PHE A 5 3.32 11.48 30.54
N GLU A 6 2.76 11.55 31.74
CA GLU A 6 2.08 10.41 32.38
C GLU A 6 0.74 10.15 31.67
N GLY A 7 0.72 9.17 30.75
CA GLY A 7 -0.47 8.77 29.98
C GLY A 7 -0.27 8.59 28.47
N LEU A 8 0.94 8.83 27.93
CA LEU A 8 1.19 8.75 26.47
C LEU A 8 1.73 7.40 25.97
N PHE A 9 1.76 6.38 26.84
CA PHE A 9 2.31 5.07 26.53
C PHE A 9 1.57 3.96 27.26
N ASP A 10 0.32 3.75 26.86
CA ASP A 10 -0.35 2.50 27.16
C ASP A 10 0.25 1.38 26.29
N SER A 11 0.35 0.17 26.83
CA SER A 11 1.20 -0.91 26.28
C SER A 11 0.74 -1.45 24.92
N GLY A 12 -0.41 -0.99 24.40
CA GLY A 12 -0.93 -1.27 23.06
C GLY A 12 -0.42 -0.34 21.95
N ASP A 13 0.20 0.80 22.27
CA ASP A 13 0.45 1.90 21.32
C ASP A 13 1.76 1.73 20.51
N VAL A 14 2.71 0.91 20.98
CA VAL A 14 4.04 0.84 20.35
C VAL A 14 4.01 0.07 19.02
N LEU A 15 3.36 -1.09 18.98
CA LEU A 15 3.30 -1.91 17.76
C LEU A 15 2.54 -1.21 16.63
N GLU A 16 1.45 -0.50 16.95
CA GLU A 16 0.67 0.26 15.97
C GLU A 16 1.42 1.49 15.45
N ARG A 17 2.29 2.09 16.28
CA ARG A 17 3.09 3.25 15.89
C ARG A 17 4.32 2.90 15.07
N VAL A 18 4.96 1.76 15.32
CA VAL A 18 6.24 1.39 14.68
C VAL A 18 6.12 0.22 13.71
N GLY A 19 4.94 -0.41 13.66
CA GLY A 19 4.69 -1.60 12.86
C GLY A 19 3.47 -1.42 11.95
N VAL A 20 3.59 -1.93 10.74
CA VAL A 20 2.49 -2.02 9.77
C VAL A 20 1.94 -3.44 9.80
N ASP A 21 0.67 -3.61 10.17
CA ASP A 21 0.02 -4.92 10.21
C ASP A 21 -0.33 -5.42 8.80
N LEU A 22 0.60 -6.20 8.22
CA LEU A 22 0.44 -6.80 6.90
C LEU A 22 -0.68 -7.85 6.90
N THR A 23 -0.87 -8.57 8.00
CA THR A 23 -1.96 -9.57 8.10
C THR A 23 -3.31 -8.88 8.16
N GLY A 24 -3.41 -7.76 8.88
CA GLY A 24 -4.58 -6.88 8.88
C GLY A 24 -4.86 -6.28 7.50
N GLN A 25 -3.84 -5.79 6.79
CA GLN A 25 -3.97 -5.32 5.40
C GLN A 25 -4.44 -6.43 4.46
N ALA A 26 -3.91 -7.65 4.61
CA ALA A 26 -4.34 -8.81 3.83
C ALA A 26 -5.81 -9.14 4.06
N ARG A 27 -6.28 -9.15 5.32
CA ARG A 27 -7.69 -9.41 5.67
C ARG A 27 -8.65 -8.38 5.06
N ARG A 28 -8.20 -7.14 4.88
CA ARG A 28 -8.97 -6.07 4.22
C ARG A 28 -8.85 -6.07 2.69
N GLY A 29 -7.96 -6.87 2.12
CA GLY A 29 -7.69 -6.89 0.68
C GLY A 29 -6.86 -5.69 0.20
N ASP A 30 -6.12 -5.03 1.08
CA ASP A 30 -5.30 -3.86 0.76
C ASP A 30 -3.99 -4.23 0.02
N LEU A 31 -3.48 -5.43 0.30
CA LEU A 31 -2.24 -5.96 -0.28
C LEU A 31 -2.41 -6.34 -1.75
N GLU A 32 -1.34 -6.20 -2.52
CA GLU A 32 -1.31 -6.63 -3.91
C GLU A 32 -1.24 -8.16 -4.03
N PRO A 33 -1.91 -8.76 -5.02
CA PRO A 33 -1.85 -10.20 -5.23
C PRO A 33 -0.41 -10.62 -5.58
N VAL A 34 0.14 -11.56 -4.80
CA VAL A 34 1.48 -12.08 -5.01
C VAL A 34 1.45 -13.23 -6.02
N ARG A 35 2.37 -13.20 -6.99
CA ARG A 35 2.52 -14.23 -8.03
C ARG A 35 3.95 -14.76 -8.07
N CYS A 36 4.11 -16.01 -8.51
CA CYS A 36 5.39 -16.64 -8.78
C CYS A 36 6.38 -16.69 -7.60
N ARG A 37 5.88 -16.72 -6.35
CA ARG A 37 6.70 -16.78 -5.12
C ARG A 37 6.30 -17.90 -4.16
N ASP A 38 5.53 -18.87 -4.64
CA ASP A 38 5.02 -19.96 -3.80
C ASP A 38 6.11 -20.82 -3.14
N PRO A 39 7.23 -21.16 -3.83
CA PRO A 39 8.32 -21.93 -3.23
C PRO A 39 9.00 -21.19 -2.08
N GLU A 40 9.26 -19.90 -2.22
CA GLU A 40 9.92 -19.09 -1.20
C GLU A 40 9.00 -18.85 0.00
N ILE A 41 7.70 -18.62 -0.23
CA ILE A 41 6.71 -18.51 0.85
C ILE A 41 6.61 -19.85 1.60
N ALA A 42 6.53 -20.97 0.89
CA ALA A 42 6.50 -22.30 1.51
C ALA A 42 7.77 -22.55 2.34
N ARG A 43 8.94 -22.17 1.80
CA ARG A 43 10.22 -22.30 2.52
C ARG A 43 10.27 -21.42 3.77
N ALA A 44 9.74 -20.20 3.72
CA ALA A 44 9.65 -19.34 4.89
C ALA A 44 8.76 -19.95 5.97
N VAL A 45 7.61 -20.54 5.58
CA VAL A 45 6.73 -21.28 6.49
C VAL A 45 7.45 -22.46 7.13
N ASP A 46 8.15 -23.29 6.35
CA ASP A 46 8.91 -24.42 6.87
C ASP A 46 9.92 -23.99 7.93
N ILE A 47 10.60 -22.86 7.68
CA ILE A 47 11.59 -22.30 8.60
C ILE A 47 10.93 -21.82 9.89
N LEU A 48 9.84 -21.06 9.80
CA LEU A 48 9.11 -20.54 10.96
C LEU A 48 8.59 -21.64 11.90
N LEU A 49 8.34 -22.84 11.37
CA LEU A 49 7.87 -24.01 12.13
C LEU A 49 9.01 -24.80 12.81
N ARG A 50 10.27 -24.46 12.55
CA ARG A 50 11.41 -25.16 13.17
C ARG A 50 11.51 -24.83 14.65
N GLN A 51 12.06 -25.78 15.42
CA GLN A 51 12.44 -25.55 16.82
C GLN A 51 13.73 -24.70 16.96
N SER A 52 14.61 -24.74 15.97
CA SER A 52 15.85 -23.97 15.92
C SER A 52 16.12 -23.48 14.51
N LYS A 53 16.86 -22.37 14.37
CA LYS A 53 17.01 -21.63 13.11
C LYS A 53 15.65 -21.30 12.47
N ASN A 54 14.77 -20.73 13.27
CA ASN A 54 13.37 -20.48 12.94
C ASN A 54 13.09 -19.06 12.41
N ASN A 55 14.14 -18.28 12.15
CA ASN A 55 14.02 -16.97 11.52
C ASN A 55 14.42 -17.06 10.04
N PRO A 56 13.51 -16.87 9.09
CA PRO A 56 13.86 -16.82 7.67
C PRO A 56 14.65 -15.55 7.35
N ALA A 57 15.76 -15.69 6.62
CA ALA A 57 16.47 -14.59 6.01
C ALA A 57 16.30 -14.65 4.49
N LEU A 58 15.48 -13.76 3.93
CA LEU A 58 15.28 -13.61 2.49
C LEU A 58 16.49 -12.89 1.89
N ILE A 59 17.25 -13.59 1.06
CA ILE A 59 18.51 -13.13 0.49
C ILE A 59 18.38 -13.02 -1.01
N GLY A 60 18.59 -11.83 -1.54
CA GLY A 60 18.57 -11.59 -2.98
C GLY A 60 18.91 -10.15 -3.32
N ARG A 61 19.12 -9.85 -4.60
CA ARG A 61 19.38 -8.48 -5.10
C ARG A 61 18.23 -7.53 -4.72
N ALA A 62 18.50 -6.23 -4.73
CA ALA A 62 17.43 -5.23 -4.64
C ALA A 62 16.48 -5.39 -5.86
N GLY A 63 15.19 -5.22 -5.64
CA GLY A 63 14.19 -5.30 -6.71
C GLY A 63 13.67 -6.70 -7.08
N VAL A 64 14.18 -7.78 -6.47
CA VAL A 64 13.64 -9.14 -6.74
C VAL A 64 12.26 -9.38 -6.13
N GLY A 65 11.76 -8.50 -5.25
CA GLY A 65 10.45 -8.66 -4.60
C GLY A 65 10.48 -9.49 -3.32
N LYS A 66 11.49 -9.28 -2.46
CA LYS A 66 11.58 -9.91 -1.13
C LYS A 66 10.37 -9.58 -0.26
N THR A 67 9.91 -8.32 -0.27
CA THR A 67 8.72 -7.86 0.45
C THR A 67 7.46 -8.58 0.01
N ALA A 68 7.32 -8.88 -1.30
CA ALA A 68 6.17 -9.60 -1.83
C ALA A 68 6.06 -11.03 -1.27
N ILE A 69 7.17 -11.69 -0.92
CA ILE A 69 7.13 -13.00 -0.24
C ILE A 69 6.47 -12.87 1.13
N VAL A 70 6.76 -11.80 1.85
CA VAL A 70 6.22 -11.56 3.20
C VAL A 70 4.75 -11.15 3.14
N GLU A 71 4.39 -10.30 2.18
CA GLU A 71 2.98 -9.98 1.88
C GLU A 71 2.19 -11.24 1.49
N GLY A 72 2.79 -12.13 0.70
CA GLY A 72 2.19 -13.40 0.31
C GLY A 72 2.02 -14.35 1.50
N LEU A 73 2.97 -14.37 2.44
CA LEU A 73 2.80 -15.06 3.71
C LEU A 73 1.63 -14.48 4.52
N ALA A 74 1.56 -13.15 4.65
CA ALA A 74 0.46 -12.48 5.36
C ALA A 74 -0.90 -12.78 4.72
N GLN A 75 -0.98 -12.85 3.38
CA GLN A 75 -2.18 -13.28 2.64
C GLN A 75 -2.57 -14.72 2.96
N ARG A 76 -1.60 -15.66 2.99
CA ARG A 76 -1.87 -17.06 3.35
C ARG A 76 -2.35 -17.19 4.79
N VAL A 77 -1.75 -16.46 5.72
CA VAL A 77 -2.17 -16.43 7.13
C VAL A 77 -3.58 -15.86 7.25
N ALA A 78 -3.87 -14.73 6.61
CA ALA A 78 -5.19 -14.11 6.61
C ALA A 78 -6.29 -15.02 6.03
N ALA A 79 -5.96 -15.82 5.02
CA ALA A 79 -6.86 -16.80 4.41
C ALA A 79 -6.95 -18.13 5.18
N GLY A 80 -6.16 -18.33 6.23
CA GLY A 80 -6.06 -19.61 6.94
C GLY A 80 -5.35 -20.72 6.14
N ASN A 81 -4.69 -20.38 5.04
CA ASN A 81 -3.95 -21.27 4.14
C ASN A 81 -2.51 -21.52 4.64
N VAL A 82 -2.38 -21.80 5.93
CA VAL A 82 -1.12 -22.11 6.61
C VAL A 82 -1.31 -23.28 7.58
N PRO A 83 -0.23 -23.98 7.97
CA PRO A 83 -0.32 -25.03 8.98
C PRO A 83 -0.91 -24.51 10.31
N PRO A 84 -1.55 -25.38 11.12
CA PRO A 84 -2.24 -24.98 12.34
C PRO A 84 -1.42 -24.09 13.28
N ALA A 85 -0.11 -24.33 13.39
CA ALA A 85 0.79 -23.57 14.25
C ALA A 85 1.04 -22.11 13.80
N LEU A 86 0.56 -21.70 12.62
CA LEU A 86 0.66 -20.32 12.11
C LEU A 86 -0.71 -19.69 11.84
N LYS A 87 -1.82 -20.36 12.18
CA LYS A 87 -3.17 -19.84 11.88
C LYS A 87 -3.47 -18.52 12.59
N ASP A 88 -3.00 -18.40 13.83
CA ASP A 88 -3.21 -17.21 14.65
C ASP A 88 -2.05 -16.20 14.53
N ALA A 89 -1.06 -16.51 13.68
CA ALA A 89 0.10 -15.65 13.50
C ALA A 89 -0.30 -14.26 12.97
N ARG A 90 0.47 -13.24 13.34
CA ARG A 90 0.35 -11.89 12.78
C ARG A 90 1.71 -11.41 12.29
N VAL A 91 1.76 -11.05 11.02
CA VAL A 91 2.95 -10.50 10.38
C VAL A 91 2.92 -8.97 10.46
N LEU A 92 3.91 -8.40 11.14
CA LEU A 92 4.09 -6.96 11.33
C LEU A 92 5.36 -6.50 10.60
N ALA A 93 5.26 -5.57 9.65
CA ALA A 93 6.43 -4.95 9.03
C ALA A 93 6.94 -3.80 9.89
N LEU A 94 8.23 -3.79 10.21
CA LEU A 94 8.85 -2.69 10.95
C LEU A 94 8.97 -1.46 10.06
N ASP A 95 8.47 -0.32 10.54
CA ASP A 95 8.72 0.98 9.95
C ASP A 95 9.91 1.64 10.64
N HIS A 96 11.07 1.63 9.97
CA HIS A 96 12.31 2.24 10.45
C HIS A 96 12.17 3.76 10.65
N VAL A 97 11.37 4.42 9.81
CA VAL A 97 11.16 5.88 9.90
C VAL A 97 10.32 6.20 11.12
N ALA A 98 9.22 5.48 11.33
CA ALA A 98 8.36 5.67 12.49
C ALA A 98 9.10 5.37 13.81
N LEU A 99 10.00 4.38 13.80
CA LEU A 99 10.84 4.06 14.96
C LEU A 99 11.73 5.26 15.36
N LEU A 100 12.27 6.00 14.38
CA LEU A 100 13.10 7.20 14.55
C LEU A 100 12.30 8.51 14.73
N ALA A 101 11.03 8.54 14.32
CA ALA A 101 10.21 9.75 14.33
C ALA A 101 9.96 10.27 15.75
N GLY A 102 10.33 11.52 16.03
CA GLY A 102 10.15 12.13 17.36
C GLY A 102 11.10 11.61 18.44
N THR A 103 12.17 10.90 18.08
CA THR A 103 13.27 10.59 19.01
C THR A 103 14.36 11.65 18.87
N ALA A 104 14.20 12.79 19.54
CA ALA A 104 15.24 13.83 19.55
C ALA A 104 16.48 13.41 20.38
N PHE A 105 16.30 12.43 21.28
CA PHE A 105 17.34 11.92 22.18
C PHE A 105 17.51 10.41 22.04
N ARG A 106 18.77 9.95 22.04
CA ARG A 106 19.18 8.52 21.96
C ARG A 106 18.39 7.59 22.88
N GLY A 107 18.18 7.97 24.13
CA GLY A 107 17.49 7.13 25.12
C GLY A 107 16.02 6.84 24.77
N GLN A 108 15.35 7.73 24.03
CA GLN A 108 13.96 7.52 23.60
C GLN A 108 13.87 6.43 22.53
N TYR A 109 14.86 6.37 21.63
CA TYR A 109 14.95 5.32 20.62
C TYR A 109 15.21 3.96 21.26
N GLU A 110 16.19 3.87 22.16
CA GLU A 110 16.49 2.65 22.91
C GLU A 110 15.27 2.14 23.71
N GLU A 111 14.53 3.04 24.36
CA GLU A 111 13.31 2.69 25.09
C GLU A 111 12.21 2.17 24.14
N ARG A 112 12.06 2.75 22.93
CA ARG A 112 11.12 2.22 21.93
C ARG A 112 11.50 0.83 21.47
N VAL A 113 12.78 0.58 21.16
CA VAL A 113 13.27 -0.75 20.78
C VAL A 113 13.04 -1.75 21.91
N ARG A 114 13.30 -1.36 23.17
CA ARG A 114 13.03 -2.18 24.35
C ARG A 114 11.56 -2.56 24.47
N ARG A 115 10.65 -1.60 24.27
CA ARG A 115 9.20 -1.83 24.31
C ARG A 115 8.73 -2.71 23.15
N LEU A 116 9.26 -2.49 21.94
CA LEU A 116 9.00 -3.33 20.78
C LEU A 116 9.41 -4.79 21.08
N VAL A 117 10.63 -5.01 21.58
CA VAL A 117 11.11 -6.34 21.97
C VAL A 117 10.23 -6.97 23.04
N LYS A 118 9.82 -6.18 24.06
CA LYS A 118 8.94 -6.68 25.13
C LYS A 118 7.56 -7.07 24.59
N ALA A 119 7.00 -6.28 23.67
CA ALA A 119 5.72 -6.58 23.04
C ALA A 119 5.80 -7.85 22.16
N LEU A 120 6.85 -7.96 21.35
CA LEU A 120 7.10 -9.16 20.51
C LEU A 120 7.34 -10.42 21.35
N ALA A 121 8.05 -10.31 22.48
CA ALA A 121 8.30 -11.45 23.35
C ALA A 121 7.07 -11.86 24.19
N ALA A 122 6.10 -10.96 24.36
CA ALA A 122 4.88 -11.23 25.11
C ALA A 122 3.84 -12.02 24.28
N ASP A 123 3.92 -11.95 22.95
CA ASP A 123 3.00 -12.63 22.04
C ASP A 123 3.79 -13.50 21.04
N PRO A 124 3.84 -14.82 21.25
CA PRO A 124 4.60 -15.71 20.38
C PRO A 124 4.05 -15.74 18.96
N ASP A 125 2.79 -15.36 18.73
CA ASP A 125 2.12 -15.36 17.42
C ASP A 125 2.53 -14.18 16.54
N LEU A 126 3.24 -13.19 17.09
CA LEU A 126 3.82 -12.10 16.32
C LEU A 126 5.06 -12.55 15.54
N ILE A 127 5.09 -12.18 14.27
CA ILE A 127 6.23 -12.34 13.38
C ILE A 127 6.61 -10.94 12.88
N LEU A 128 7.79 -10.48 13.29
CA LEU A 128 8.30 -9.19 12.82
C LEU A 128 8.99 -9.37 11.47
N PHE A 129 8.57 -8.61 10.47
CA PHE A 129 9.30 -8.44 9.22
C PHE A 129 10.21 -7.22 9.32
N VAL A 130 11.47 -7.40 8.99
CA VAL A 130 12.48 -6.35 8.93
C VAL A 130 13.03 -6.32 7.52
N ASP A 131 12.66 -5.30 6.76
CA ASP A 131 13.38 -4.98 5.53
C ASP A 131 14.73 -4.36 5.86
N GLU A 132 15.72 -4.62 5.01
CA GLU A 132 17.12 -4.25 5.25
C GLU A 132 17.60 -4.68 6.65
N LEU A 133 17.54 -5.98 6.94
CA LEU A 133 17.88 -6.57 8.24
C LEU A 133 19.21 -6.07 8.81
N HIS A 134 20.18 -5.78 7.94
CA HIS A 134 21.48 -5.24 8.32
C HIS A 134 21.42 -3.86 9.00
N ASN A 135 20.37 -3.06 8.80
CA ASN A 135 20.16 -1.80 9.51
C ASN A 135 19.93 -2.00 11.00
N LEU A 136 19.23 -3.09 11.37
CA LEU A 136 19.01 -3.43 12.77
C LEU A 136 20.18 -4.17 13.40
N ILE A 137 21.04 -4.82 12.62
CA ILE A 137 22.07 -5.74 13.13
C ILE A 137 23.50 -5.17 13.00
N GLY A 138 23.78 -4.40 11.94
CA GLY A 138 25.14 -4.15 11.45
C GLY A 138 25.57 -2.69 11.28
N GLN A 139 24.65 -1.72 11.14
CA GLN A 139 25.04 -0.31 10.91
C GLN A 139 25.48 0.45 12.18
N GLY A 140 26.42 -0.12 12.93
CA GLY A 140 27.10 0.54 14.05
C GLY A 140 28.27 1.46 13.66
N THR A 141 28.51 1.74 12.37
CA THR A 141 29.76 2.40 11.94
C THR A 141 29.62 3.63 11.04
N ALA A 142 28.41 4.01 10.60
CA ALA A 142 28.23 5.23 9.81
C ALA A 142 27.09 6.07 10.41
N ILE A 143 27.47 7.22 10.97
CA ILE A 143 26.61 8.26 11.57
C ILE A 143 26.14 7.90 12.99
N GLY A 144 26.68 8.62 13.97
CA GLY A 144 26.69 8.32 15.42
C GLY A 144 25.36 8.30 16.19
N ALA A 145 24.23 7.97 15.54
CA ALA A 145 22.92 7.79 16.16
C ALA A 145 22.45 6.32 16.21
N ALA A 146 23.00 5.43 15.36
CA ALA A 146 22.56 4.04 15.19
C ALA A 146 23.28 3.01 16.11
N MET A 147 24.14 3.45 17.02
CA MET A 147 25.09 2.57 17.73
C MET A 147 24.51 1.63 18.81
N ASP A 148 23.19 1.53 19.05
CA ASP A 148 22.68 0.65 20.12
C ASP A 148 21.43 -0.21 19.86
N ALA A 149 20.69 -0.02 18.75
CA ALA A 149 19.53 -0.89 18.46
C ALA A 149 19.95 -2.36 18.25
N ALA A 150 21.07 -2.58 17.57
CA ALA A 150 21.62 -3.90 17.34
C ALA A 150 21.94 -4.64 18.64
N ASN A 151 22.45 -3.93 19.65
CA ASN A 151 22.75 -4.51 20.97
C ASN A 151 21.48 -4.83 21.77
N MET A 152 20.33 -4.23 21.45
CA MET A 152 19.07 -4.46 22.16
C MET A 152 18.20 -5.55 21.51
N LEU A 153 18.19 -5.65 20.18
CA LEU A 153 17.44 -6.68 19.46
C LEU A 153 18.18 -8.02 19.43
N LYS A 154 19.51 -8.00 19.30
CA LYS A 154 20.33 -9.20 19.19
C LYS A 154 20.17 -10.16 20.38
N PRO A 155 20.12 -9.71 21.66
CA PRO A 155 19.86 -10.62 22.77
C PRO A 155 18.52 -11.35 22.66
N ALA A 156 17.45 -10.67 22.24
CA ALA A 156 16.13 -11.29 22.06
C ALA A 156 16.13 -12.31 20.91
N LEU A 157 16.77 -11.97 19.79
CA LEU A 157 16.98 -12.89 18.67
C LEU A 157 17.79 -14.13 19.09
N VAL A 158 18.88 -13.92 19.82
CA VAL A 158 19.81 -14.99 20.25
C VAL A 158 19.16 -15.88 21.32
N ARG A 159 18.34 -15.33 22.22
CA ARG A 159 17.55 -16.16 23.16
C ARG A 159 16.46 -16.94 22.44
N GLY A 160 15.92 -16.38 21.35
CA GLY A 160 14.81 -16.97 20.60
C GLY A 160 13.45 -16.55 21.15
N ASP A 161 13.40 -15.41 21.86
CA ASP A 161 12.17 -14.87 22.44
C ASP A 161 11.24 -14.27 21.38
N ILE A 162 11.77 -13.94 20.20
CA ILE A 162 11.04 -13.28 19.11
C ILE A 162 11.24 -14.01 17.78
N ARG A 163 10.22 -14.00 16.93
CA ARG A 163 10.26 -14.52 15.56
C ARG A 163 10.42 -13.37 14.56
N VAL A 164 11.40 -13.51 13.66
CA VAL A 164 11.72 -12.48 12.68
C VAL A 164 11.89 -13.06 11.28
N ILE A 165 11.33 -12.38 10.29
CA ILE A 165 11.68 -12.54 8.88
C ILE A 165 12.54 -11.33 8.49
N GLY A 166 13.77 -11.56 8.05
CA GLY A 166 14.64 -10.49 7.58
C GLY A 166 14.82 -10.52 6.08
N ALA A 167 14.83 -9.36 5.42
CA ALA A 167 15.24 -9.23 4.03
C ALA A 167 16.57 -8.46 3.92
N THR A 168 17.49 -8.94 3.10
CA THR A 168 18.82 -8.31 2.92
C THR A 168 19.47 -8.79 1.61
N THR A 169 20.61 -8.20 1.24
CA THR A 169 21.43 -8.71 0.13
C THR A 169 22.34 -9.86 0.59
N GLY A 170 22.88 -10.65 -0.35
CA GLY A 170 23.80 -11.74 -0.02
C GLY A 170 25.07 -11.27 0.67
N GLU A 171 25.63 -10.15 0.22
CA GLU A 171 26.83 -9.55 0.80
C GLU A 171 26.62 -9.11 2.24
N GLU A 172 25.49 -8.44 2.53
CA GLU A 172 25.12 -8.03 3.87
C GLU A 172 24.83 -9.21 4.79
N TYR A 173 24.12 -10.23 4.29
CA TYR A 173 23.87 -11.46 5.05
C TYR A 173 25.17 -12.12 5.47
N ASP A 174 26.12 -12.25 4.53
CA ASP A 174 27.40 -12.90 4.80
C ASP A 174 28.22 -12.10 5.82
N LYS A 175 28.23 -10.77 5.69
CA LYS A 175 28.94 -9.86 6.60
C LYS A 175 28.34 -9.81 8.01
N TRP A 176 27.02 -9.69 8.13
CA TRP A 176 26.37 -9.33 9.40
C TRP A 176 25.63 -10.46 10.09
N VAL A 177 25.19 -11.49 9.36
CA VAL A 177 24.44 -12.63 9.92
C VAL A 177 25.31 -13.88 9.95
N ARG A 178 25.89 -14.28 8.81
CA ARG A 178 26.78 -15.47 8.75
C ARG A 178 28.09 -15.23 9.50
N GLY A 179 28.62 -14.02 9.47
CA GLY A 179 29.81 -13.63 10.22
C GLY A 179 29.65 -13.67 11.74
N ASP A 180 28.41 -13.74 12.26
CA ASP A 180 28.12 -13.77 13.69
C ASP A 180 27.58 -15.15 14.15
N PRO A 181 28.35 -15.93 14.93
CA PRO A 181 27.95 -17.27 15.34
C PRO A 181 26.65 -17.35 16.15
N ALA A 182 26.24 -16.26 16.83
CA ALA A 182 25.02 -16.23 17.62
C ALA A 182 23.79 -16.04 16.71
N LEU A 183 23.91 -15.20 15.68
CA LEU A 183 22.84 -14.97 14.71
C LEU A 183 22.72 -16.11 13.69
N GLU A 184 23.83 -16.71 13.26
CA GLU A 184 23.84 -17.86 12.36
C GLU A 184 23.06 -19.07 12.92
N ARG A 185 22.99 -19.19 14.25
CA ARG A 185 22.21 -20.22 14.95
C ARG A 185 20.70 -19.94 14.99
N ARG A 186 20.27 -18.74 14.57
CA ARG A 186 18.88 -18.28 14.62
C ARG A 186 18.28 -18.06 13.25
N PHE A 187 19.09 -17.65 12.27
CA PHE A 187 18.63 -17.44 10.90
C PHE A 187 18.86 -18.65 10.00
N GLN A 188 17.92 -18.87 9.08
CA GLN A 188 18.07 -19.78 7.96
C GLN A 188 17.90 -19.00 6.65
N PRO A 189 18.88 -19.05 5.74
CA PRO A 189 18.78 -18.36 4.46
C PRO A 189 17.71 -18.97 3.55
N VAL A 190 17.00 -18.10 2.84
CA VAL A 190 16.10 -18.37 1.72
C VAL A 190 16.60 -17.52 0.55
N VAL A 191 17.16 -18.18 -0.46
CA VAL A 191 17.64 -17.49 -1.65
C VAL A 191 16.44 -17.09 -2.49
N VAL A 192 16.39 -15.82 -2.88
CA VAL A 192 15.33 -15.22 -3.69
C VAL A 192 15.96 -14.77 -4.99
N ASP A 193 15.74 -15.57 -6.02
CA ASP A 193 16.25 -15.29 -7.36
C ASP A 193 15.36 -14.30 -8.10
N GLU A 194 15.96 -13.67 -9.11
CA GLU A 194 15.24 -12.85 -10.07
C GLU A 194 14.22 -13.70 -10.84
N LEU A 195 13.02 -13.14 -11.05
CA LEU A 195 11.99 -13.82 -11.84
C LEU A 195 12.41 -13.92 -13.31
N ASP A 196 12.01 -15.02 -13.96
CA ASP A 196 12.14 -15.12 -15.41
C ASP A 196 11.14 -14.18 -16.13
N ALA A 197 11.25 -14.10 -17.46
CA ALA A 197 10.40 -13.22 -18.27
C ALA A 197 8.90 -13.58 -18.18
N VAL A 198 8.55 -14.87 -18.11
CA VAL A 198 7.16 -15.34 -18.05
C VAL A 198 6.58 -15.06 -16.67
N GLN A 199 7.33 -15.34 -15.62
CA GLN A 199 6.95 -15.02 -14.25
C GLN A 199 6.78 -13.51 -14.04
N THR A 200 7.68 -12.70 -14.60
CA THR A 200 7.59 -11.24 -14.55
C THR A 200 6.35 -10.73 -15.28
N TRP A 201 6.00 -11.34 -16.42
CA TRP A 201 4.76 -11.06 -17.13
C TRP A 201 3.53 -11.32 -16.26
N GLU A 202 3.45 -12.46 -15.57
CA GLU A 202 2.34 -12.76 -14.66
C GLU A 202 2.21 -11.74 -13.53
N VAL A 203 3.35 -11.29 -12.97
CA VAL A 203 3.37 -10.22 -11.95
C VAL A 203 2.84 -8.90 -12.52
N LEU A 204 3.27 -8.50 -13.73
CA LEU A 204 2.80 -7.28 -14.37
C LEU A 204 1.31 -7.34 -14.72
N VAL A 205 0.81 -8.49 -15.20
CA VAL A 205 -0.62 -8.71 -15.44
C VAL A 205 -1.42 -8.60 -14.14
N ALA A 206 -0.92 -9.15 -13.04
CA ALA A 206 -1.56 -9.05 -11.73
C ALA A 206 -1.59 -7.61 -11.19
N ARG A 207 -0.57 -6.79 -11.51
CA ARG A 207 -0.48 -5.37 -11.13
C ARG A 207 -1.25 -4.43 -12.04
N ARG A 208 -1.49 -4.81 -13.31
CA ARG A 208 -2.14 -3.97 -14.33
C ARG A 208 -3.40 -3.26 -13.81
N PRO A 209 -4.40 -3.94 -13.19
CA PRO A 209 -5.61 -3.25 -12.78
C PRO A 209 -5.36 -2.14 -11.76
N ARG A 210 -4.34 -2.27 -10.90
CA ARG A 210 -3.99 -1.23 -9.91
C ARG A 210 -3.29 -0.05 -10.58
N LEU A 211 -2.39 -0.32 -11.52
CA LEU A 211 -1.70 0.72 -12.31
C LEU A 211 -2.69 1.53 -13.17
N GLU A 212 -3.54 0.84 -13.94
CA GLU A 212 -4.58 1.48 -14.77
C GLU A 212 -5.50 2.37 -13.92
N ARG A 213 -5.93 1.89 -12.75
CA ARG A 213 -6.80 2.66 -11.83
C ARG A 213 -6.10 3.83 -11.15
N HIS A 214 -4.81 3.69 -10.83
CA HIS A 214 -4.04 4.74 -10.17
C HIS A 214 -3.80 5.91 -11.12
N HIS A 215 -3.32 5.60 -12.33
CA HIS A 215 -2.96 6.60 -13.34
C HIS A 215 -4.13 7.02 -14.21
N ALA A 216 -5.26 6.31 -14.18
CA ALA A 216 -6.39 6.50 -15.08
C ALA A 216 -5.96 6.39 -16.56
N VAL A 217 -5.29 5.30 -16.90
CA VAL A 217 -4.85 4.97 -18.27
C VAL A 217 -5.18 3.51 -18.58
N ALA A 218 -5.27 3.15 -19.86
CA ALA A 218 -5.38 1.75 -20.28
C ALA A 218 -3.98 1.18 -20.61
N LEU A 219 -3.69 -0.03 -20.15
CA LEU A 219 -2.42 -0.72 -20.40
C LEU A 219 -2.62 -1.87 -21.38
N THR A 220 -1.80 -1.89 -22.42
CA THR A 220 -1.80 -2.98 -23.41
C THR A 220 -0.90 -4.14 -22.98
N ASP A 221 -1.15 -5.31 -23.55
CA ASP A 221 -0.25 -6.46 -23.47
C ASP A 221 1.13 -6.14 -24.06
N ASP A 222 1.15 -5.40 -25.16
CA ASP A 222 2.38 -4.96 -25.82
C ASP A 222 3.27 -4.11 -24.90
N ALA A 223 2.69 -3.20 -24.12
CA ALA A 223 3.44 -2.39 -23.14
C ALA A 223 4.15 -3.26 -22.09
N LEU A 224 3.48 -4.28 -21.56
CA LEU A 224 4.08 -5.18 -20.59
C LEU A 224 5.21 -6.01 -21.20
N LYS A 225 5.09 -6.43 -22.47
CA LYS A 225 6.15 -7.18 -23.18
C LYS A 225 7.36 -6.28 -23.40
N ALA A 226 7.12 -5.06 -23.89
CA ALA A 226 8.14 -4.06 -24.12
C ALA A 226 8.90 -3.74 -22.83
N ALA A 227 8.21 -3.60 -21.70
CA ALA A 227 8.85 -3.35 -20.41
C ALA A 227 9.85 -4.44 -20.03
N ILE A 228 9.49 -5.71 -20.20
CA ILE A 228 10.39 -6.83 -19.89
C ILE A 228 11.59 -6.84 -20.87
N VAL A 229 11.32 -6.82 -22.17
CA VAL A 229 12.36 -6.96 -23.21
C VAL A 229 13.35 -5.79 -23.18
N LEU A 230 12.84 -4.56 -23.07
CA LEU A 230 13.67 -3.36 -23.10
C LEU A 230 14.48 -3.19 -21.82
N THR A 231 13.89 -3.47 -20.65
CA THR A 231 14.64 -3.36 -19.39
C THR A 231 15.66 -4.48 -19.22
N ASP A 232 15.44 -5.68 -19.78
CA ASP A 232 16.46 -6.73 -19.83
C ASP A 232 17.66 -6.34 -20.68
N ARG A 233 17.42 -5.63 -21.79
CA ARG A 233 18.49 -5.22 -22.71
C ARG A 233 19.24 -3.96 -22.27
N PHE A 234 18.52 -2.98 -21.76
CA PHE A 234 19.04 -1.63 -21.57
C PHE A 234 19.22 -1.23 -20.10
N VAL A 235 18.68 -2.01 -19.15
CA VAL A 235 18.78 -1.79 -17.70
C VAL A 235 19.21 -3.08 -16.97
N PRO A 236 20.37 -3.69 -17.32
CA PRO A 236 20.80 -4.99 -16.78
C PRO A 236 21.22 -4.96 -15.30
N GLU A 237 21.52 -3.78 -14.76
CA GLU A 237 21.99 -3.58 -13.38
C GLU A 237 20.88 -3.69 -12.34
N ARG A 238 19.62 -3.54 -12.74
CA ARG A 238 18.43 -3.75 -11.90
C ARG A 238 17.85 -5.14 -12.12
N ALA A 239 17.12 -5.65 -11.12
CA ALA A 239 16.49 -6.96 -11.17
C ALA A 239 14.99 -6.87 -11.51
N ARG A 240 14.46 -7.92 -12.13
CA ARG A 240 13.01 -8.17 -12.22
C ARG A 240 12.43 -8.64 -10.88
N PRO A 241 11.14 -8.36 -10.61
CA PRO A 241 10.21 -7.64 -11.49
C PRO A 241 10.30 -6.10 -11.38
N ASP A 242 11.04 -5.56 -10.41
CA ASP A 242 11.07 -4.14 -10.06
C ASP A 242 11.33 -3.21 -11.26
N LYS A 243 12.41 -3.44 -12.02
CA LYS A 243 12.74 -2.57 -13.16
C LYS A 243 11.65 -2.50 -14.23
N ALA A 244 10.90 -3.58 -14.42
CA ALA A 244 9.82 -3.63 -15.41
C ALA A 244 8.56 -2.94 -14.87
N ILE A 245 8.27 -3.09 -13.58
CA ILE A 245 7.16 -2.38 -12.91
C ILE A 245 7.41 -0.87 -12.97
N ASP A 246 8.62 -0.44 -12.63
CA ASP A 246 9.02 0.97 -12.58
C ASP A 246 8.83 1.68 -13.94
N VAL A 247 9.33 1.06 -15.02
CA VAL A 247 9.18 1.62 -16.37
C VAL A 247 7.72 1.67 -16.83
N VAL A 248 6.90 0.67 -16.48
CA VAL A 248 5.46 0.69 -16.79
C VAL A 248 4.76 1.80 -16.01
N ASP A 249 5.08 1.95 -14.72
CA ASP A 249 4.50 2.98 -13.85
C ASP A 249 4.84 4.39 -14.35
N GLU A 250 6.10 4.63 -14.70
CA GLU A 250 6.56 5.89 -15.28
C GLU A 250 5.91 6.17 -16.65
N ALA A 251 5.75 5.16 -17.50
CA ALA A 251 5.05 5.30 -18.77
C ALA A 251 3.58 5.68 -18.57
N CYS A 252 2.91 5.10 -17.57
CA CYS A 252 1.55 5.47 -17.20
C CYS A 252 1.46 6.91 -16.68
N ALA A 253 2.36 7.28 -15.77
CA ALA A 253 2.41 8.63 -15.21
C ALA A 253 2.63 9.68 -16.31
N HIS A 254 3.56 9.40 -17.24
CA HIS A 254 3.83 10.28 -18.37
C HIS A 254 2.64 10.42 -19.32
N ALA A 255 1.98 9.30 -19.67
CA ALA A 255 0.79 9.32 -20.51
C ALA A 255 -0.33 10.18 -19.88
N GLN A 256 -0.57 10.01 -18.58
CA GLN A 256 -1.58 10.81 -17.87
C GLN A 256 -1.21 12.29 -17.76
N ALA A 257 0.06 12.59 -17.46
CA ALA A 257 0.53 13.97 -17.30
C ALA A 257 0.48 14.78 -18.61
N THR A 258 0.61 14.11 -19.76
CA THR A 258 0.58 14.75 -21.08
C THR A 258 -0.81 14.75 -21.73
N ALA A 259 -1.76 14.00 -21.17
CA ALA A 259 -3.11 13.88 -21.69
C ALA A 259 -3.94 15.16 -21.48
N ARG A 260 -4.81 15.45 -22.45
CA ARG A 260 -5.90 16.42 -22.28
C ARG A 260 -7.14 15.65 -21.83
N VAL A 261 -7.47 15.76 -20.56
CA VAL A 261 -8.60 15.04 -19.97
C VAL A 261 -9.92 15.74 -20.32
N SER A 262 -10.86 15.02 -20.94
CA SER A 262 -12.21 15.54 -21.17
C SER A 262 -12.99 15.69 -19.86
N PRO A 263 -13.99 16.60 -19.79
CA PRO A 263 -14.87 16.68 -18.62
C PRO A 263 -15.60 15.37 -18.29
N GLU A 264 -15.89 14.56 -19.30
CA GLU A 264 -16.54 13.25 -19.14
C GLU A 264 -15.59 12.23 -18.50
N LEU A 265 -14.35 12.15 -18.97
CA LEU A 265 -13.34 11.28 -18.37
C LEU A 265 -13.04 11.69 -16.92
N ASP A 266 -12.89 12.99 -16.65
CA ASP A 266 -12.69 13.52 -15.30
C ASP A 266 -13.88 13.18 -14.36
N ARG A 267 -15.11 13.24 -14.89
CA ARG A 267 -16.30 12.78 -14.17
C ARG A 267 -16.23 11.28 -13.87
N LEU A 268 -15.92 10.44 -14.85
CA LEU A 268 -15.82 8.98 -14.68
C LEU A 268 -14.74 8.61 -13.65
N ILE A 269 -13.55 9.24 -13.73
CA ILE A 269 -12.46 9.06 -12.75
C ILE A 269 -12.94 9.38 -11.33
N ARG A 270 -13.64 10.51 -11.15
CA ARG A 270 -14.17 10.92 -9.84
C ARG A 270 -15.24 9.97 -9.32
N GLU A 271 -16.20 9.59 -10.17
CA GLU A 271 -17.27 8.65 -9.77
C GLU A 271 -16.67 7.29 -9.36
N ARG A 272 -15.72 6.78 -10.13
CA ARG A 272 -15.02 5.53 -9.84
C ARG A 272 -14.24 5.61 -8.52
N ARG A 273 -13.55 6.73 -8.25
CA ARG A 273 -12.85 6.97 -6.96
C ARG A 273 -13.83 7.01 -5.78
N LYS A 274 -15.02 7.60 -5.95
CA LYS A 274 -16.06 7.63 -4.90
C LYS A 274 -16.57 6.23 -4.58
N VAL A 275 -16.89 5.42 -5.60
CA VAL A 275 -17.35 4.03 -5.42
C VAL A 275 -16.29 3.20 -4.69
N ASP A 276 -15.02 3.33 -5.07
CA ASP A 276 -13.90 2.69 -4.38
C ASP A 276 -13.82 3.07 -2.89
N ALA A 277 -13.95 4.36 -2.58
CA ALA A 277 -13.93 4.84 -1.20
C ALA A 277 -15.12 4.30 -0.39
N MET A 278 -16.29 4.14 -1.01
CA MET A 278 -17.47 3.53 -0.38
C MET A 278 -17.24 2.04 -0.08
N ILE A 279 -16.72 1.28 -1.05
CA ILE A 279 -16.41 -0.15 -0.87
C ILE A 279 -15.36 -0.33 0.24
N ARG A 280 -14.30 0.49 0.26
CA ARG A 280 -13.27 0.44 1.32
C ARG A 280 -13.82 0.75 2.72
N ARG A 281 -14.92 1.52 2.82
CA ARG A 281 -15.62 1.78 4.08
C ARG A 281 -16.57 0.65 4.48
N GLY A 282 -16.62 -0.45 3.71
CA GLY A 282 -17.47 -1.61 3.99
C GLY A 282 -18.92 -1.44 3.54
N LEU A 283 -19.22 -0.45 2.69
CA LEU A 283 -20.54 -0.29 2.11
C LEU A 283 -20.75 -1.29 0.98
N THR A 284 -21.93 -1.92 0.93
CA THR A 284 -22.33 -2.87 -0.12
C THR A 284 -23.26 -2.24 -1.15
N THR A 285 -24.07 -1.28 -0.73
CA THR A 285 -24.98 -0.51 -1.57
C THR A 285 -24.61 0.97 -1.56
N ALA A 286 -24.87 1.66 -2.68
CA ALA A 286 -24.75 3.10 -2.72
C ALA A 286 -25.80 3.69 -1.75
N PRO A 287 -25.46 4.70 -0.93
CA PRO A 287 -26.48 5.43 -0.21
C PRO A 287 -27.49 5.96 -1.24
N GLY A 288 -28.77 5.67 -1.04
CA GLY A 288 -29.84 6.26 -1.84
C GLY A 288 -29.65 7.77 -1.89
N VAL A 289 -29.97 8.39 -3.02
CA VAL A 289 -29.78 9.83 -3.28
C VAL A 289 -30.17 10.58 -2.01
N ALA A 290 -29.17 11.03 -1.24
CA ALA A 290 -29.40 11.94 -0.15
C ALA A 290 -30.09 13.15 -0.77
N GLU A 291 -31.14 13.65 -0.13
CA GLU A 291 -31.84 14.86 -0.54
C GLU A 291 -30.80 15.88 -1.02
N PRO A 292 -31.04 16.53 -2.18
CA PRO A 292 -30.06 17.42 -2.77
C PRO A 292 -29.54 18.33 -1.67
N ALA A 293 -28.21 18.34 -1.49
CA ALA A 293 -27.58 19.21 -0.50
C ALA A 293 -28.21 20.60 -0.66
N PRO A 294 -28.65 21.25 0.44
CA PRO A 294 -29.37 22.50 0.35
C PRO A 294 -28.56 23.48 -0.50
N ASP A 295 -29.25 24.21 -1.38
CA ASP A 295 -28.60 25.11 -2.33
C ASP A 295 -27.59 25.96 -1.57
N LEU A 296 -26.34 25.94 -2.01
CA LEU A 296 -25.27 26.67 -1.34
C LEU A 296 -25.63 28.16 -1.26
N ALA A 297 -26.43 28.68 -2.20
CA ALA A 297 -27.00 30.02 -2.12
C ALA A 297 -27.98 30.18 -0.95
N GLU A 298 -28.88 29.23 -0.71
CA GLU A 298 -29.80 29.24 0.45
C GLU A 298 -29.06 29.08 1.78
N VAL A 299 -28.05 28.20 1.82
CA VAL A 299 -27.22 28.02 3.02
C VAL A 299 -26.41 29.28 3.31
N ILE A 300 -25.84 29.91 2.28
CA ILE A 300 -25.12 31.18 2.42
C ILE A 300 -26.09 32.29 2.86
N ASP A 301 -27.27 32.38 2.27
CA ASP A 301 -28.27 33.40 2.63
C ASP A 301 -28.76 33.20 4.07
N GLN A 302 -28.95 31.96 4.51
CA GLN A 302 -29.32 31.65 5.90
C GLN A 302 -28.18 32.00 6.86
N VAL A 303 -26.94 31.63 6.56
CA VAL A 303 -25.78 31.98 7.40
C VAL A 303 -25.56 33.50 7.43
N VAL A 304 -25.79 34.20 6.32
CA VAL A 304 -25.71 35.67 6.24
C VAL A 304 -26.84 36.33 7.03
N ALA A 305 -28.05 35.76 7.03
CA ALA A 305 -29.17 36.22 7.84
C ALA A 305 -28.88 36.04 9.35
N ASP A 306 -28.41 34.86 9.74
CA ASP A 306 -28.03 34.53 11.12
C ASP A 306 -26.89 35.46 11.61
N PHE A 307 -25.89 35.73 10.77
CA PHE A 307 -24.83 36.70 11.08
C PHE A 307 -25.35 38.14 11.21
N ARG A 308 -26.34 38.56 10.42
CA ARG A 308 -26.94 39.90 10.54
C ARG A 308 -27.77 40.05 11.81
N GLU A 309 -28.44 38.98 12.23
CA GLU A 309 -29.22 38.95 13.47
C GLU A 309 -28.28 38.99 14.69
N MET A 310 -27.18 38.25 14.66
CA MET A 310 -26.13 38.30 15.68
C MET A 310 -25.39 39.64 15.75
N LEU A 311 -25.31 40.38 14.64
CA LEU A 311 -24.66 41.71 14.56
C LEU A 311 -25.64 42.89 14.77
N GLY A 312 -26.88 42.63 15.19
CA GLY A 312 -27.80 43.66 15.72
C GLY A 312 -28.47 44.57 14.68
N GLY A 313 -28.58 44.14 13.42
CA GLY A 313 -29.28 44.92 12.38
C GLY A 313 -30.81 44.74 12.46
N GLN A 314 -31.57 45.81 12.73
CA GLN A 314 -33.03 45.76 12.73
C GLN A 314 -33.62 45.48 11.33
N PRO A 315 -34.74 44.73 11.22
CA PRO A 315 -35.32 44.38 9.93
C PRO A 315 -36.10 45.55 9.32
N ALA A 316 -35.86 45.82 8.04
CA ALA A 316 -36.73 46.66 7.23
C ALA A 316 -38.01 45.87 6.86
N ARG A 317 -39.16 46.34 7.34
CA ARG A 317 -40.49 45.84 6.96
C ARG A 317 -40.69 45.96 5.44
N ARG A 318 -41.12 44.87 4.80
CA ARG A 318 -41.80 44.91 3.51
C ARG A 318 -43.29 44.63 3.70
N THR A 319 -44.10 45.59 3.26
CA THR A 319 -45.56 45.58 3.17
C THR A 319 -46.03 45.06 1.82
N GLY A 320 -47.03 44.16 1.84
CA GLY A 320 -48.05 43.90 0.79
C GLY A 320 -47.57 43.17 -0.49
N GLY A 321 -48.27 42.18 -1.05
CA GLY A 321 -49.56 41.57 -0.71
C GLY A 321 -49.98 40.51 -1.75
N GLN A 322 -51.03 39.76 -1.37
CA GLN A 322 -52.03 39.01 -2.17
C GLN A 322 -51.66 37.69 -2.88
N GLU A 323 -52.08 36.60 -2.21
CA GLU A 323 -53.08 35.56 -2.61
C GLU A 323 -53.20 35.12 -4.08
N ALA A 324 -53.12 33.80 -4.30
CA ALA A 324 -54.22 32.98 -4.84
C ALA A 324 -53.92 31.46 -4.71
N ASP A 325 -55.00 30.69 -4.69
CA ASP A 325 -55.20 29.36 -4.10
C ASP A 325 -55.37 28.26 -5.19
N GLY A 326 -54.78 27.07 -4.94
CA GLY A 326 -55.04 25.69 -5.46
C GLY A 326 -55.22 25.36 -6.97
N PRO A 327 -55.28 24.06 -7.39
CA PRO A 327 -55.29 22.82 -6.59
C PRO A 327 -54.41 21.68 -7.20
N PRO A 328 -54.69 20.36 -7.04
CA PRO A 328 -53.84 19.42 -6.30
C PRO A 328 -53.20 18.33 -7.18
N ASP A 329 -52.35 17.52 -6.54
CA ASP A 329 -52.07 16.11 -6.86
C ASP A 329 -51.62 15.75 -8.30
N THR A 330 -50.32 15.49 -8.44
CA THR A 330 -49.84 14.44 -9.36
C THR A 330 -48.79 13.61 -8.64
N ASP A 331 -49.25 12.57 -7.96
CA ASP A 331 -48.72 11.21 -7.99
C ASP A 331 -47.45 11.07 -8.86
N ARG A 332 -46.28 11.39 -8.28
CA ARG A 332 -45.00 10.94 -8.83
C ARG A 332 -44.69 9.62 -8.14
N PRO A 333 -44.65 8.50 -8.87
CA PRO A 333 -44.30 7.24 -8.26
C PRO A 333 -42.91 7.41 -7.65
N SER A 334 -42.81 7.18 -6.34
CA SER A 334 -41.54 6.94 -5.68
C SER A 334 -40.94 5.72 -6.36
N ALA A 335 -40.18 5.94 -7.44
CA ALA A 335 -39.32 4.94 -8.01
C ALA A 335 -38.35 4.61 -6.88
N ARG A 336 -38.60 3.49 -6.19
CA ARG A 336 -37.64 2.86 -5.30
C ARG A 336 -36.34 2.83 -6.10
N ALA A 337 -35.40 3.71 -5.74
CA ALA A 337 -34.09 3.70 -6.33
C ALA A 337 -33.57 2.28 -6.10
N SER A 338 -33.48 1.49 -7.18
CA SER A 338 -32.97 0.13 -7.10
C SER A 338 -31.58 0.26 -6.46
N GLU A 339 -31.43 -0.20 -5.23
CA GLU A 339 -30.16 -0.22 -4.52
C GLU A 339 -29.23 -1.17 -5.27
N ARG A 340 -28.55 -0.66 -6.31
CA ARG A 340 -27.62 -1.47 -7.07
C ARG A 340 -26.42 -1.78 -6.19
N PRO A 341 -25.94 -3.03 -6.17
CA PRO A 341 -24.68 -3.38 -5.51
C PRO A 341 -23.55 -2.49 -6.04
N LEU A 342 -22.72 -1.98 -5.12
CA LEU A 342 -21.56 -1.14 -5.49
C LEU A 342 -20.57 -1.88 -6.38
N GLU A 343 -20.50 -3.21 -6.29
CA GLU A 343 -19.65 -4.03 -7.14
C GLU A 343 -20.08 -4.04 -8.61
N GLU A 344 -21.38 -4.15 -8.87
CA GLU A 344 -21.92 -4.05 -10.23
C GLU A 344 -21.67 -2.66 -10.82
N ARG A 345 -21.89 -1.62 -10.00
CA ARG A 345 -21.62 -0.24 -10.40
C ARG A 345 -20.13 -0.01 -10.67
N ARG A 346 -19.24 -0.63 -9.89
CA ARG A 346 -17.79 -0.58 -10.13
C ARG A 346 -17.44 -1.19 -11.48
N THR A 347 -17.94 -2.38 -11.79
CA THR A 347 -17.67 -3.07 -13.07
C THR A 347 -18.20 -2.29 -14.27
N GLU A 348 -19.39 -1.68 -14.14
CA GLU A 348 -19.96 -0.79 -15.15
C GLU A 348 -19.04 0.43 -15.39
N LEU A 349 -18.64 1.12 -14.32
CA LEU A 349 -17.75 2.28 -14.41
C LEU A 349 -16.37 1.91 -14.97
N ASP A 350 -15.80 0.77 -14.60
CA ASP A 350 -14.51 0.32 -15.13
C ASP A 350 -14.61 0.09 -16.65
N SER A 351 -15.73 -0.45 -17.14
CA SER A 351 -15.98 -0.65 -18.58
C SER A 351 -16.12 0.67 -19.34
N LEU A 352 -16.90 1.61 -18.79
CA LEU A 352 -17.08 2.95 -19.37
C LEU A 352 -15.77 3.74 -19.37
N LEU A 353 -15.05 3.72 -18.24
CA LEU A 353 -13.76 4.39 -18.10
C LEU A 353 -12.77 3.86 -19.14
N ARG A 354 -12.70 2.53 -19.32
CA ARG A 354 -11.81 1.94 -20.32
C ARG A 354 -12.15 2.37 -21.74
N ALA A 355 -13.42 2.34 -22.11
CA ALA A 355 -13.87 2.77 -23.43
C ALA A 355 -13.54 4.26 -23.68
N GLU A 356 -13.75 5.11 -22.68
CA GLU A 356 -13.45 6.54 -22.77
C GLU A 356 -11.94 6.80 -22.89
N LEU A 357 -11.12 6.10 -22.10
CA LEU A 357 -9.66 6.17 -22.18
C LEU A 357 -9.13 5.75 -23.55
N GLU A 358 -9.67 4.66 -24.11
CA GLU A 358 -9.33 4.19 -25.44
C GLU A 358 -9.75 5.21 -26.52
N SER A 359 -10.93 5.82 -26.39
CA SER A 359 -11.43 6.83 -27.35
C SER A 359 -10.57 8.10 -27.39
N GLN A 360 -10.00 8.50 -26.24
CA GLN A 360 -9.12 9.66 -26.12
C GLN A 360 -7.64 9.33 -26.37
N GLY A 361 -7.31 8.07 -26.61
CA GLY A 361 -5.93 7.63 -26.83
C GLY A 361 -5.07 7.62 -25.56
N LEU A 362 -5.66 7.60 -24.37
CA LEU A 362 -4.93 7.37 -23.10
C LEU A 362 -4.62 5.89 -22.91
N VAL A 363 -3.88 5.35 -23.87
CA VAL A 363 -3.48 3.95 -23.94
C VAL A 363 -1.97 3.87 -23.94
N VAL A 364 -1.42 3.19 -22.94
CA VAL A 364 0.02 2.93 -22.83
C VAL A 364 0.35 1.68 -23.66
N THR A 365 1.19 1.87 -24.68
CA THR A 365 1.70 0.82 -25.57
C THR A 365 3.19 0.60 -25.35
N GLY A 366 3.79 -0.36 -26.07
CA GLY A 366 5.23 -0.56 -26.02
C GLY A 366 6.02 0.66 -26.52
N ARG A 367 5.40 1.58 -27.28
CA ARG A 367 6.04 2.85 -27.70
C ARG A 367 6.25 3.82 -26.53
N GLU A 368 5.27 3.96 -25.65
CA GLU A 368 5.38 4.79 -24.44
C GLU A 368 6.46 4.23 -23.52
N VAL A 369 6.49 2.90 -23.36
CA VAL A 369 7.54 2.21 -22.59
C VAL A 369 8.92 2.42 -23.22
N ALA A 370 9.05 2.27 -24.53
CA ALA A 370 10.31 2.53 -25.23
C ALA A 370 10.81 3.97 -25.06
N ARG A 371 9.90 4.95 -25.05
CA ARG A 371 10.23 6.36 -24.80
C ARG A 371 10.82 6.56 -23.40
N VAL A 372 10.23 5.94 -22.39
CA VAL A 372 10.74 6.00 -21.01
C VAL A 372 12.13 5.38 -20.91
N VAL A 373 12.33 4.17 -21.45
CA VAL A 373 13.64 3.52 -21.44
C VAL A 373 14.67 4.34 -22.24
N SER A 374 14.25 4.92 -23.36
CA SER A 374 15.07 5.81 -24.21
C SER A 374 15.56 7.03 -23.43
N ALA A 375 14.66 7.67 -22.67
CA ALA A 375 14.98 8.82 -21.83
C ALA A 375 15.93 8.45 -20.69
N ALA A 376 15.68 7.32 -20.01
CA ALA A 376 16.51 6.86 -18.89
C ALA A 376 17.95 6.53 -19.32
N VAL A 377 18.13 5.96 -20.52
CA VAL A 377 19.43 5.47 -21.00
C VAL A 377 20.13 6.47 -21.94
N GLY A 378 19.43 7.53 -22.38
CA GLY A 378 19.96 8.55 -23.29
C GLY A 378 20.23 8.03 -24.70
N LYS A 379 19.49 7.01 -25.16
CA LYS A 379 19.66 6.38 -26.48
C LYS A 379 18.33 6.33 -27.21
N GLY A 380 18.33 6.54 -28.54
CA GLY A 380 17.12 6.36 -29.36
C GLY A 380 16.71 4.88 -29.37
N ILE A 381 15.60 4.54 -28.71
CA ILE A 381 15.06 3.19 -28.63
C ILE A 381 13.66 3.21 -29.25
N GLU A 382 13.42 2.31 -30.19
CA GLU A 382 12.12 2.11 -30.81
C GLU A 382 11.59 0.70 -30.48
N TRP A 383 10.26 0.58 -30.38
CA TRP A 383 9.57 -0.69 -30.18
C TRP A 383 8.65 -0.98 -31.35
N ALA A 384 8.83 -2.16 -31.96
CA ALA A 384 8.14 -2.56 -33.19
C ALA A 384 7.00 -3.58 -32.97
N GLY A 385 6.79 -4.06 -31.73
CA GLY A 385 5.80 -5.10 -31.40
C GLY A 385 6.38 -6.50 -31.28
#